data_AF-A0AAW2DLK9-F1
#
_entry.id   AF-A0AAW2DLK9-F1
#
_cell.length_a   1.000
_cell.length_b   1.000
_cell.length_c   1.000
_cell.angle_alpha   90.00
_cell.angle_beta   90.00
_cell.angle_gamma   90.00
#
_symmetry.space_group_name_H-M   'P 1'
#
loop_
_entity.id
_entity.type
_entity.pdbx_description
1 polymer ?
#
loop_
_entity_poly.entity_id
_entity_poly.type
_entity_poly.pdbx_seq_one_letter_code
_entity_poly.pdbx_strand_id
1 'polypeptide(L)'
;MKGLKKESIYLGASMFLSKAPSKDFKFLQDRLEARLMGWRSKCLSWAGRSTLIKSVAQAIPTYSMSTFNILDKICDKLDATTRGFWWRPKKSERRFIA
;
A
#
# COMPACT_ATOMS: atom_id res chain seq x y z
N MET A 1 -36.45 -5.36 -9.99
CA MET A 1 -35.23 -5.39 -9.16
C MET A 1 -34.54 -4.04 -9.26
N LYS A 2 -34.14 -3.41 -8.14
CA LYS A 2 -33.38 -2.15 -8.18
C LYS A 2 -31.98 -2.44 -8.74
N GLY A 3 -31.55 -1.71 -9.77
CA GLY A 3 -30.21 -1.83 -10.35
C GLY A 3 -29.14 -1.27 -9.41
N LEU A 4 -27.96 -1.88 -9.41
CA LEU A 4 -26.81 -1.42 -8.61
C LEU A 4 -26.18 -0.17 -9.24
N LYS A 5 -25.84 0.82 -8.40
CA LYS A 5 -25.13 2.03 -8.85
C LYS A 5 -23.69 1.67 -9.23
N LYS A 6 -23.15 2.28 -10.30
CA LYS A 6 -21.77 2.06 -10.78
C LYS A 6 -20.67 2.37 -9.74
N GLU A 7 -20.98 3.17 -8.72
CA GLU A 7 -20.04 3.59 -7.66
C GLU A 7 -20.24 2.81 -6.35
N SER A 8 -20.83 1.62 -6.41
CA SER A 8 -21.11 0.83 -5.22
C SER A 8 -19.85 0.11 -4.73
N ILE A 9 -19.59 0.26 -3.44
CA ILE A 9 -18.46 -0.38 -2.74
C ILE A 9 -19.00 -1.59 -1.98
N TYR A 10 -18.35 -2.73 -2.15
CA TYR A 10 -18.64 -3.95 -1.42
C TYR A 10 -17.35 -4.51 -0.82
N LEU A 11 -17.37 -4.79 0.49
CA LEU A 11 -16.19 -5.27 1.23
C LEU A 11 -14.92 -4.42 1.01
N GLY A 12 -15.10 -3.09 0.87
CA GLY A 12 -13.99 -2.16 0.65
C GLY A 12 -13.38 -2.18 -0.75
N ALA A 13 -14.00 -2.88 -1.71
CA ALA A 13 -13.64 -2.91 -3.12
C ALA A 13 -14.76 -2.31 -3.99
N SER A 14 -14.40 -1.62 -5.07
CA SER A 14 -15.41 -1.12 -6.02
C SER A 14 -16.00 -2.29 -6.80
N MET A 15 -17.32 -2.45 -6.82
CA MET A 15 -17.94 -3.54 -7.59
C MET A 15 -17.78 -3.36 -9.11
N PHE A 16 -17.58 -2.13 -9.55
CA PHE A 16 -17.37 -1.80 -10.97
C PHE A 16 -16.12 -0.94 -11.14
N LEU A 17 -15.30 -1.26 -12.13
CA LEU A 17 -14.19 -0.40 -12.54
C LEU A 17 -14.68 0.64 -13.53
N SER A 18 -14.10 1.83 -13.42
CA SER A 18 -14.27 2.91 -14.37
C SER A 18 -13.44 2.67 -15.63
N LYS A 19 -13.63 3.51 -16.65
CA LYS A 19 -12.77 3.53 -17.85
C LYS A 19 -11.33 3.95 -17.55
N ALA A 20 -11.07 4.48 -16.35
CA ALA A 20 -9.78 4.98 -15.89
C ALA A 20 -9.26 4.21 -14.68
N PRO A 21 -8.75 2.98 -14.86
CA PRO A 21 -8.37 2.10 -13.75
C PRO A 21 -7.25 2.67 -12.88
N SER A 22 -6.40 3.56 -13.42
CA SER A 22 -5.39 4.26 -12.61
C SER A 22 -5.97 5.13 -11.50
N LYS A 23 -7.19 5.66 -11.67
CA LYS A 23 -7.87 6.44 -10.62
C LYS A 23 -8.48 5.50 -9.59
N ASP A 24 -9.07 4.40 -10.06
CA ASP A 24 -9.77 3.43 -9.23
C ASP A 24 -8.84 2.71 -8.25
N PHE A 25 -7.55 2.54 -8.59
CA PHE A 25 -6.57 1.91 -7.71
C PHE A 25 -5.71 2.88 -6.91
N LYS A 26 -5.91 4.20 -7.07
CA LYS A 26 -5.10 5.20 -6.34
C LYS A 26 -5.22 5.04 -4.82
N PHE A 27 -6.38 4.62 -4.33
CA PHE A 27 -6.60 4.35 -2.90
C PHE A 27 -5.65 3.30 -2.32
N LEU A 28 -5.20 2.33 -3.13
CA LEU A 28 -4.24 1.31 -2.67
C LEU A 28 -2.89 1.94 -2.37
N GLN A 29 -2.43 2.80 -3.27
CA GLN A 29 -1.19 3.54 -3.10
C GLN A 29 -1.27 4.44 -1.86
N ASP A 30 -2.34 5.24 -1.75
CA ASP A 30 -2.53 6.16 -0.62
C ASP A 30 -2.59 5.41 0.72
N ARG A 31 -3.28 4.26 0.77
CA ARG A 31 -3.41 3.43 1.97
C ARG A 31 -2.06 2.81 2.37
N LEU A 32 -1.29 2.33 1.40
CA LEU A 32 0.05 1.79 1.65
C LEU A 32 0.99 2.88 2.16
N GLU A 33 1.00 4.05 1.51
CA GLU A 33 1.82 5.20 1.90
C GLU A 33 1.48 5.68 3.32
N ALA A 34 0.20 5.79 3.68
CA ALA A 34 -0.23 6.15 5.03
C ALA A 34 0.30 5.18 6.09
N ARG A 35 0.27 3.86 5.83
CA ARG A 35 0.85 2.85 6.74
C ARG A 35 2.35 3.02 6.89
N LEU A 36 3.06 3.15 5.78
CA LEU A 36 4.52 3.27 5.78
C LEU A 36 4.99 4.56 6.45
N MET A 37 4.29 5.69 6.24
CA MET A 37 4.55 6.94 6.96
C MET A 37 4.36 6.79 8.47
N GLY A 38 3.27 6.15 8.91
CA GLY A 38 3.01 5.86 10.31
C GLY A 38 4.03 4.92 10.95
N TRP A 39 4.70 4.07 10.17
CA TRP A 39 5.77 3.22 10.66
C TRP A 39 7.14 3.91 10.65
N ARG A 40 7.40 4.80 9.69
CA ARG A 40 8.63 5.62 9.67
C ARG A 40 8.77 6.54 10.88
N SER A 41 7.66 6.95 11.50
CA SER A 41 7.71 7.74 12.73
C SER A 41 8.28 6.93 13.90
N LYS A 42 8.18 5.59 13.87
CA LYS A 42 8.66 4.66 14.89
C LYS A 42 10.10 4.22 14.63
N CYS A 43 10.89 4.04 15.69
CA CYS A 43 12.22 3.44 15.60
C CYS A 43 12.09 1.92 15.47
N LEU A 44 12.02 1.42 14.23
CA LEU A 44 11.88 -0.01 13.93
C LEU A 44 13.25 -0.63 13.59
N SER A 45 13.50 -1.79 14.18
CA SER A 45 14.60 -2.68 13.78
C SER A 45 14.39 -3.20 12.35
N TRP A 46 15.45 -3.71 11.73
CA TRP A 46 15.39 -4.30 10.39
C TRP A 46 14.40 -5.46 10.31
N ALA A 47 14.43 -6.36 11.31
CA ALA A 47 13.48 -7.46 11.44
C ALA A 47 12.04 -6.95 11.63
N GLY A 48 11.84 -5.88 12.41
CA GLY A 48 10.52 -5.26 12.56
C GLY A 48 9.96 -4.73 11.24
N ARG A 49 10.81 -4.13 10.40
CA ARG A 49 10.41 -3.65 9.07
C ARG A 49 10.04 -4.79 8.14
N SER A 50 10.86 -5.85 8.07
CA SER A 50 10.58 -6.97 7.16
C SER A 50 9.29 -7.67 7.53
N THR A 51 9.03 -7.86 8.81
CA THR A 51 7.77 -8.41 9.31
C THR A 51 6.58 -7.55 8.91
N LEU A 52 6.63 -6.24 9.13
CA LEU A 52 5.54 -5.32 8.75
C LEU A 52 5.29 -5.27 7.25
N ILE A 53 6.35 -5.32 6.44
CA ILE A 53 6.22 -5.38 4.98
C ILE A 53 5.46 -6.66 4.59
N LYS A 54 5.91 -7.82 5.08
CA LYS A 54 5.30 -9.11 4.73
C LYS A 54 3.87 -9.26 5.23
N SER A 55 3.61 -8.90 6.48
CA SER A 55 2.31 -9.16 7.11
C SER A 55 1.25 -8.13 6.77
N VAL A 56 1.63 -6.87 6.54
CA VAL A 56 0.66 -5.77 6.36
C VAL A 56 0.80 -5.09 5.01
N ALA A 57 2.01 -4.68 4.61
CA ALA A 57 2.20 -3.93 3.37
C ALA A 57 1.79 -4.76 2.14
N GLN A 58 2.14 -6.04 2.11
CA GLN A 58 1.76 -6.96 1.03
C GLN A 58 0.29 -7.37 1.08
N ALA A 59 -0.31 -7.52 2.28
CA ALA A 59 -1.70 -7.95 2.40
C ALA A 59 -2.72 -6.97 1.76
N ILE A 60 -2.42 -5.66 1.82
CA ILE A 60 -3.29 -4.61 1.25
C ILE A 60 -3.52 -4.79 -0.26
N PRO A 61 -2.47 -4.79 -1.11
CA PRO A 61 -2.66 -5.01 -2.54
C PRO A 61 -3.10 -6.44 -2.87
N THR A 62 -2.67 -7.47 -2.12
CA THR A 62 -3.08 -8.87 -2.37
C THR A 62 -4.59 -9.05 -2.33
N TYR A 63 -5.29 -8.38 -1.40
CA TYR A 63 -6.76 -8.44 -1.36
C TYR A 63 -7.38 -7.90 -2.65
N SER A 64 -6.95 -6.74 -3.15
CA SER A 64 -7.51 -6.17 -4.37
C SER A 64 -7.07 -6.89 -5.64
N MET A 65 -5.90 -7.53 -5.64
CA MET A 65 -5.44 -8.39 -6.75
C MET A 65 -6.26 -9.67 -6.86
N SER A 66 -6.86 -10.16 -5.76
CA SER A 66 -7.72 -11.35 -5.80
C SER A 66 -9.00 -11.13 -6.60
N THR A 67 -9.46 -9.89 -6.71
CA THR A 67 -10.72 -9.53 -7.37
C THR A 67 -10.53 -8.76 -8.68
N PHE A 68 -9.40 -8.07 -8.86
CA PHE A 68 -9.15 -7.24 -10.04
C PHE A 68 -7.77 -7.45 -10.63
N ASN A 69 -7.68 -7.30 -11.95
CA ASN A 69 -6.39 -7.17 -12.63
C ASN A 69 -5.87 -5.74 -12.49
N ILE A 70 -4.80 -5.57 -11.72
CA ILE A 70 -4.17 -4.26 -11.45
C ILE A 70 -3.15 -3.96 -12.55
N LEU A 71 -3.06 -2.71 -13.01
CA LEU A 71 -2.04 -2.34 -14.01
C LEU A 71 -0.63 -2.40 -13.41
N ASP A 72 0.32 -2.88 -14.19
CA ASP A 72 1.74 -2.97 -13.81
C ASP A 72 2.30 -1.65 -13.29
N LYS A 73 1.92 -0.52 -13.91
CA LYS A 73 2.34 0.83 -13.45
C LYS A 73 1.98 1.12 -12.00
N ILE A 74 0.89 0.54 -11.47
CA ILE A 74 0.50 0.70 -10.08
C ILE A 74 1.32 -0.24 -9.20
N CYS A 75 1.50 -1.49 -9.64
CA CYS A 75 2.38 -2.45 -8.96
C CYS A 75 3.80 -1.89 -8.78
N ASP A 76 4.36 -1.31 -9.83
CA ASP A 76 5.67 -0.66 -9.81
C ASP A 76 5.76 0.46 -8.77
N LYS A 77 4.69 1.26 -8.62
CA LYS A 77 4.61 2.32 -7.61
C LYS A 77 4.54 1.76 -6.20
N LEU A 78 3.70 0.74 -5.97
CA LEU A 78 3.58 0.09 -4.66
C LEU A 78 4.92 -0.52 -4.22
N ASP A 79 5.60 -1.16 -5.16
CA ASP A 79 6.94 -1.71 -4.96
C ASP A 79 7.98 -0.62 -4.68
N ALA A 80 7.98 0.47 -5.45
CA ALA A 80 8.88 1.60 -5.24
C ALA A 80 8.71 2.21 -3.84
N THR A 81 7.46 2.38 -3.39
CA THR A 81 7.15 2.89 -2.04
C THR A 81 7.64 1.92 -0.96
N THR A 82 7.41 0.61 -1.14
CA THR A 82 7.86 -0.43 -0.21
C THR A 82 9.38 -0.51 -0.13
N ARG A 83 10.08 -0.49 -1.27
CA ARG A 83 11.56 -0.41 -1.34
C ARG A 83 12.07 0.84 -0.66
N GLY A 84 11.40 1.98 -0.86
CA GLY A 84 11.74 3.23 -0.20
C GLY A 84 11.59 3.17 1.33
N PHE A 85 10.64 2.42 1.87
CA PHE A 85 10.52 2.19 3.31
C PHE A 85 11.62 1.28 3.86
N TRP A 86 11.95 0.23 3.11
CA TRP A 86 13.01 -0.71 3.46
C TRP A 86 14.38 -0.04 3.55
N TRP A 87 14.80 0.62 2.47
CA TRP A 87 16.16 1.16 2.32
C TRP A 87 16.39 2.51 2.99
N ARG A 88 15.34 3.24 3.37
CA ARG A 88 15.48 4.58 4.00
C ARG A 88 15.15 4.50 5.49
N PRO A 89 16.11 4.18 6.38
CA PRO A 89 15.92 4.35 7.80
C PRO A 89 15.64 5.81 8.14
N LYS A 90 14.82 6.04 9.17
CA LYS A 90 14.67 7.38 9.76
C LYS A 90 16.08 7.90 10.07
N LYS A 91 16.43 9.11 9.62
CA LYS A 91 17.66 9.79 10.03
C LYS A 91 17.58 9.91 11.56
N SER A 92 18.25 9.01 12.28
CA SER A 92 18.48 9.22 13.70
C SER A 92 19.52 10.31 13.77
N GLU A 93 19.15 11.47 14.29
CA GLU A 93 20.09 12.55 14.63
C GLU A 93 21.11 12.15 15.71
N ARG A 94 21.04 10.93 16.24
CA ARG A 94 22.03 10.43 17.19
C ARG A 94 23.01 9.48 16.51
N ARG A 95 24.11 10.08 16.03
CA ARG A 95 25.45 9.49 16.17
C ARG A 95 25.59 9.03 17.63
N PHE A 96 25.84 7.75 17.85
CA PHE A 96 26.77 7.22 18.86
C PHE A 96 26.93 5.73 18.55
N ILE A 97 27.92 5.41 17.74
CA ILE A 97 28.61 4.13 17.75
C ILE A 97 30.10 4.50 17.85
N ALA A 98 30.58 4.55 19.09
CA ALA A 98 31.97 4.42 19.51
C ALA A 98 31.90 3.86 20.93
#